data_AF-A0A9E6DS24-F1
#
_entry.id   AF-A0A9E6DS24-F1
#
_cell.length_a   1.000
_cell.length_b   1.000
_cell.length_c   1.000
_cell.angle_alpha   90.00
_cell.angle_beta   90.00
_cell.angle_gamma   90.00
#
_symmetry.space_group_name_H-M   'P 1'
#
loop_
_entity.id
_entity.type
_entity.pdbx_description
1 polymer ?
#
loop_
_entity_poly.entity_id
_entity_poly.type
_entity_poly.pdbx_seq_one_letter_code
_entity_poly.pdbx_strand_id
1 'polypeptide(L)'
;MYLQKINYIIFYLTISLIASNSFASYISNRFFVTPQSLDFEKTIMKGKCYGTIPYPKLTHEDEEVFMKINEKIKDFVEIYIICNKGERSNYSVTYEVPESFSSEFFSVIWRTNLDDKGWRIDSLSFNIESGDLLMPDEDVFNALSDNMLHEIVKLSKGHLAKNINWEQFIEKIEKRDVQLYIANKKWHIVFNAIPNHNELVDVELPNYFLKGTDVKRTR
;
A
#
# COMPACT_ATOMS: atom_id res chain seq x y z
N MET A 1 -10.96 -64.56 -45.04
CA MET A 1 -10.31 -63.81 -46.12
C MET A 1 -10.53 -62.32 -45.85
N TYR A 2 -9.45 -61.55 -45.69
CA TYR A 2 -9.35 -60.09 -45.47
C TYR A 2 -9.97 -59.49 -44.18
N LEU A 3 -9.19 -59.14 -43.16
CA LEU A 3 -8.39 -57.90 -42.97
C LEU A 3 -9.23 -56.62 -42.98
N GLN A 4 -9.44 -56.01 -41.79
CA GLN A 4 -9.12 -54.60 -41.62
C GLN A 4 -8.93 -54.22 -40.15
N LYS A 5 -7.67 -53.95 -39.81
CA LYS A 5 -7.25 -53.20 -38.61
C LYS A 5 -7.80 -51.78 -38.74
N ILE A 6 -8.51 -51.29 -37.74
CA ILE A 6 -8.74 -49.85 -37.57
C ILE A 6 -8.14 -49.46 -36.23
N ASN A 7 -6.97 -48.82 -36.32
CA ASN A 7 -6.31 -48.11 -35.25
C ASN A 7 -7.22 -46.95 -34.81
N TYR A 8 -7.70 -46.96 -33.57
CA TYR A 8 -8.18 -45.74 -32.92
C TYR A 8 -7.04 -45.14 -32.11
N ILE A 9 -6.46 -44.09 -32.68
CA ILE A 9 -5.51 -43.19 -32.04
C ILE A 9 -6.22 -42.55 -30.84
N ILE A 10 -5.73 -42.82 -29.63
CA ILE A 10 -6.16 -42.12 -28.41
C ILE A 10 -5.56 -40.72 -28.47
N PHE A 11 -6.40 -39.74 -28.78
CA PHE A 11 -6.04 -38.32 -28.76
C PHE A 11 -6.06 -37.84 -27.30
N TYR A 12 -4.90 -37.80 -26.64
CA TYR A 12 -4.74 -37.14 -25.35
C TYR A 12 -4.79 -35.62 -25.57
N LEU A 13 -5.99 -35.04 -25.45
CA LEU A 13 -6.16 -33.60 -25.32
C LEU A 13 -5.80 -33.21 -23.88
N THR A 14 -4.51 -33.00 -23.62
CA THR A 14 -4.09 -32.27 -22.42
C THR A 14 -4.51 -30.83 -22.60
N ILE A 15 -5.69 -30.48 -22.09
CA ILE A 15 -6.08 -29.10 -21.86
C ILE A 15 -5.14 -28.56 -20.78
N SER A 16 -4.04 -27.96 -21.20
CA SER A 16 -3.26 -27.07 -20.34
C SER A 16 -4.16 -25.89 -20.01
N LEU A 17 -4.87 -25.99 -18.89
CA LEU A 17 -5.43 -24.84 -18.18
C LEU A 17 -4.24 -23.96 -17.78
N ILE A 18 -3.86 -23.06 -18.67
CA ILE A 18 -3.20 -21.83 -18.27
C ILE A 18 -4.29 -21.10 -17.48
N ALA A 19 -4.24 -21.21 -16.16
CA ALA A 19 -4.99 -20.33 -15.29
C ALA A 19 -4.48 -18.91 -15.54
N SER A 20 -5.05 -18.24 -16.53
CA SER A 20 -4.99 -16.79 -16.63
C SER A 20 -5.66 -16.28 -15.37
N ASN A 21 -4.84 -15.92 -14.37
CA ASN A 21 -5.27 -15.13 -13.24
C ASN A 21 -5.73 -13.77 -13.79
N SER A 22 -6.96 -13.71 -14.29
CA SER A 22 -7.63 -12.47 -14.62
C SER A 22 -7.89 -11.78 -13.30
N PHE A 23 -6.98 -10.93 -12.86
CA PHE A 23 -7.32 -10.00 -11.81
C PHE A 23 -8.43 -9.09 -12.36
N ALA A 24 -9.62 -9.19 -11.77
CA ALA A 24 -10.78 -8.45 -12.25
C ALA A 24 -10.55 -6.95 -11.98
N SER A 25 -10.73 -6.14 -13.02
CA SER A 25 -10.82 -4.69 -12.83
C SER A 25 -12.04 -4.34 -11.98
N TYR A 26 -11.94 -3.28 -11.19
CA TYR A 26 -13.02 -2.79 -10.32
C TYR A 26 -13.05 -1.27 -10.30
N ILE A 27 -14.07 -0.68 -9.68
CA ILE A 27 -14.19 0.78 -9.53
C ILE A 27 -13.94 1.14 -8.06
N SER A 28 -13.12 2.15 -7.80
CA SER A 28 -12.89 2.70 -6.46
C SER A 28 -12.55 4.19 -6.54
N ASN A 29 -13.15 5.01 -5.67
CA ASN A 29 -12.94 6.47 -5.61
C ASN A 29 -13.10 7.20 -6.96
N ARG A 30 -14.04 6.72 -7.80
CA ARG A 30 -14.31 7.14 -9.20
C ARG A 30 -13.31 6.63 -10.25
N PHE A 31 -12.23 5.97 -9.86
CA PHE A 31 -11.28 5.37 -10.78
C PHE A 31 -11.71 3.98 -11.19
N PHE A 32 -11.50 3.63 -12.46
CA PHE A 32 -11.41 2.24 -12.87
C PHE A 32 -9.99 1.74 -12.56
N VAL A 33 -9.91 0.68 -11.77
CA VAL A 33 -8.66 0.11 -11.26
C VAL A 33 -8.34 -1.14 -12.04
N THR A 34 -7.22 -1.12 -12.76
CA THR A 34 -6.68 -2.28 -13.47
C THR A 34 -5.44 -2.81 -12.75
N PRO A 35 -5.42 -4.08 -12.34
CA PRO A 35 -4.27 -4.69 -11.68
C PRO A 35 -3.05 -4.77 -12.59
N GLN A 36 -1.88 -4.42 -12.05
CA GLN A 36 -0.57 -4.53 -12.69
C GLN A 36 0.42 -5.20 -11.73
N SER A 37 1.57 -5.60 -12.27
CA SER A 37 2.66 -6.19 -11.50
C SER A 37 4.01 -5.74 -12.05
N LEU A 38 4.97 -5.50 -11.17
CA LEU A 38 6.36 -5.22 -11.53
C LEU A 38 7.29 -6.25 -10.90
N ASP A 39 8.02 -6.97 -11.73
CA ASP A 39 9.10 -7.84 -11.27
C ASP A 39 10.33 -7.00 -10.95
N PHE A 40 11.03 -7.34 -9.88
CA PHE A 40 12.28 -6.70 -9.51
C PHE A 40 13.39 -7.71 -9.28
N GLU A 41 14.61 -7.28 -9.58
CA GLU A 41 15.85 -7.95 -9.17
C GLU A 41 16.77 -6.89 -8.54
N LYS A 42 17.19 -7.11 -7.30
CA LYS A 42 18.07 -6.22 -6.55
C LYS A 42 19.23 -6.99 -5.94
N THR A 43 20.44 -6.48 -6.13
CA THR A 43 21.63 -6.99 -5.43
C THR A 43 21.74 -6.31 -4.07
N ILE A 44 21.79 -7.10 -3.00
CA ILE A 44 22.02 -6.66 -1.61
C ILE A 44 23.34 -7.27 -1.10
N MET A 45 23.85 -6.78 0.04
CA MET A 45 25.13 -7.27 0.60
C MET A 45 25.17 -8.79 0.83
N LYS A 46 24.01 -9.44 1.00
CA LYS A 46 23.87 -10.88 1.26
C LYS A 46 23.44 -11.71 0.04
N GLY A 47 23.44 -11.14 -1.16
CA GLY A 47 23.09 -11.86 -2.39
C GLY A 47 22.14 -11.09 -3.30
N LYS A 48 21.41 -11.81 -4.16
CA LYS A 48 20.36 -11.23 -5.01
C LYS A 48 18.99 -11.47 -4.39
N CYS A 49 18.09 -10.53 -4.64
CA CYS A 49 16.73 -10.51 -4.17
C CYS A 49 15.82 -10.32 -5.37
N TYR A 50 14.78 -11.13 -5.47
CA TYR A 50 13.84 -11.10 -6.58
C TYR A 50 12.42 -11.21 -6.02
N GLY A 51 11.47 -10.66 -6.76
CA GLY A 51 10.06 -10.75 -6.41
C GLY A 51 9.20 -9.97 -7.39
N THR A 52 7.90 -9.94 -7.08
CA THR A 52 6.89 -9.24 -7.88
C THR A 52 6.06 -8.37 -6.95
N ILE A 53 5.91 -7.10 -7.30
CA ILE A 53 5.08 -6.15 -6.55
C ILE A 53 3.81 -5.87 -7.36
N PRO A 54 2.62 -6.24 -6.85
CA PRO A 54 1.38 -5.86 -7.49
C PRO A 54 1.06 -4.39 -7.20
N TYR A 55 0.45 -3.69 -8.15
CA TYR A 55 0.05 -2.29 -8.00
C TYR A 55 -1.15 -1.95 -8.90
N PRO A 56 -1.92 -0.90 -8.57
CA PRO A 56 -3.01 -0.46 -9.42
C PRO A 56 -2.51 0.44 -10.55
N LYS A 57 -3.10 0.28 -11.74
CA LYS A 57 -3.18 1.34 -12.74
C LYS A 57 -4.59 1.93 -12.72
N LEU A 58 -4.68 3.24 -12.49
CA LEU A 58 -5.94 3.97 -12.42
C LEU A 58 -6.27 4.59 -13.77
N THR A 59 -7.55 4.64 -14.13
CA THR A 59 -8.05 5.39 -15.27
C THR A 59 -9.28 6.18 -14.87
N HIS A 60 -9.41 7.41 -15.38
CA HIS A 60 -10.50 8.35 -15.13
C HIS A 60 -10.79 9.15 -16.41
N GLU A 61 -11.84 9.97 -16.41
CA GLU A 61 -12.15 10.90 -17.51
C GLU A 61 -11.10 12.01 -17.67
N ASP A 62 -10.42 12.38 -16.58
CA ASP A 62 -9.37 13.40 -16.57
C ASP A 62 -8.00 12.74 -16.77
N GLU A 63 -7.53 12.77 -18.01
CA GLU A 63 -6.31 12.10 -18.43
C GLU A 63 -5.05 12.65 -17.75
N GLU A 64 -4.96 13.96 -17.58
CA GLU A 64 -3.80 14.60 -16.98
C GLU A 64 -3.64 14.17 -15.51
N VAL A 65 -4.74 14.19 -14.75
CA VAL A 65 -4.74 13.85 -13.33
C VAL A 65 -4.39 12.37 -13.11
N PHE A 66 -5.03 11.44 -13.82
CA PHE A 66 -4.75 10.02 -13.59
C PHE A 66 -3.37 9.60 -14.11
N MET A 67 -2.84 10.25 -15.15
CA MET A 67 -1.47 10.00 -15.62
C MET A 67 -0.45 10.38 -14.56
N LYS A 68 -0.60 11.57 -13.95
CA LYS A 68 0.25 12.05 -12.85
C LYS A 68 0.22 11.10 -11.64
N ILE A 69 -0.98 10.66 -11.23
CA ILE A 69 -1.13 9.71 -10.12
C ILE A 69 -0.43 8.38 -10.46
N ASN A 70 -0.67 7.83 -11.66
CA ASN A 70 -0.05 6.56 -12.08
C ASN A 70 1.47 6.66 -12.16
N GLU A 71 2.02 7.79 -12.57
CA GLU A 71 3.46 8.03 -12.56
C GLU A 71 4.01 7.93 -11.12
N LYS A 72 3.38 8.59 -10.15
CA LYS A 72 3.78 8.50 -8.73
C LYS A 72 3.66 7.09 -8.16
N ILE A 73 2.60 6.37 -8.51
CA ILE A 73 2.44 4.95 -8.11
C ILE A 73 3.59 4.13 -8.69
N LYS A 74 3.90 4.32 -9.98
CA LYS A 74 4.98 3.58 -10.66
C LYS A 74 6.34 3.89 -10.05
N ASP A 75 6.66 5.17 -9.82
CA ASP A 75 7.91 5.60 -9.17
C ASP A 75 8.09 4.93 -7.81
N PHE A 76 7.02 4.90 -7.00
CA PHE A 76 7.03 4.25 -5.69
C PHE A 76 7.28 2.74 -5.79
N VAL A 77 6.63 2.08 -6.75
CA VAL A 77 6.75 0.62 -6.96
C VAL A 77 8.15 0.25 -7.47
N GLU A 78 8.78 1.07 -8.31
CA GLU A 78 10.15 0.84 -8.80
C GLU A 78 11.21 0.88 -7.69
N ILE A 79 10.96 1.65 -6.63
CA ILE A 79 11.81 1.70 -5.43
C ILE A 79 11.32 0.78 -4.30
N TYR A 80 10.20 0.08 -4.50
CA TYR A 80 9.61 -0.81 -3.51
C TYR A 80 10.41 -2.11 -3.42
N ILE A 81 11.34 -2.16 -2.46
CA ILE A 81 12.22 -3.31 -2.27
C ILE A 81 11.89 -3.99 -0.95
N ILE A 82 11.48 -5.25 -1.02
CA ILE A 82 11.33 -6.11 0.14
C ILE A 82 12.28 -7.29 -0.04
N CYS A 83 13.36 -7.29 0.74
CA CYS A 83 14.37 -8.34 0.67
C CYS A 83 14.55 -8.99 2.02
N ASN A 84 14.47 -10.33 2.04
CA ASN A 84 14.83 -11.10 3.21
C ASN A 84 16.34 -11.07 3.44
N LYS A 85 16.73 -10.96 4.71
CA LYS A 85 18.04 -11.45 5.16
C LYS A 85 17.93 -12.97 5.33
N GLY A 86 18.07 -13.72 4.24
CA GLY A 86 18.15 -15.19 4.27
C GLY A 86 17.25 -15.89 3.25
N GLU A 87 17.63 -17.12 2.88
CA GLU A 87 16.85 -18.01 2.02
C GLU A 87 15.56 -18.44 2.73
N ARG A 88 14.46 -17.71 2.54
CA ARG A 88 13.08 -18.22 2.58
C ARG A 88 12.11 -17.13 2.13
N SER A 89 11.29 -17.46 1.17
CA SER A 89 10.37 -16.61 0.40
C SER A 89 8.99 -16.52 1.05
N ASN A 90 8.91 -15.99 2.27
CA ASN A 90 7.64 -15.98 3.03
C ASN A 90 6.96 -14.60 3.08
N TYR A 91 7.33 -13.68 2.18
CA TYR A 91 6.58 -12.44 2.00
C TYR A 91 5.50 -12.59 0.94
N SER A 92 4.33 -12.01 1.23
CA SER A 92 3.33 -11.70 0.22
C SER A 92 3.01 -10.22 0.26
N VAL A 93 2.83 -9.62 -0.91
CA VAL A 93 2.44 -8.21 -1.04
C VAL A 93 1.12 -8.18 -1.79
N THR A 94 0.17 -7.42 -1.26
CA THR A 94 -1.10 -7.12 -1.92
C THR A 94 -1.30 -5.61 -1.91
N TYR A 95 -1.94 -5.05 -2.92
CA TYR A 95 -2.37 -3.66 -2.88
C TYR A 95 -3.89 -3.55 -2.72
N GLU A 96 -4.33 -2.40 -2.23
CA GLU A 96 -5.73 -2.02 -2.16
C GLU A 96 -5.87 -0.52 -2.48
N VAL A 97 -6.97 -0.15 -3.13
CA VAL A 97 -7.40 1.25 -3.27
C VAL A 97 -8.67 1.38 -2.43
N PRO A 98 -8.55 1.56 -1.09
CA PRO A 98 -9.71 1.57 -0.20
C PRO A 98 -10.65 2.71 -0.57
N GLU A 99 -11.96 2.47 -0.43
CA GLU A 99 -12.94 3.54 -0.58
C GLU A 99 -12.71 4.59 0.52
N SER A 100 -12.40 5.81 0.12
CA SER A 100 -12.26 6.93 1.04
C SER A 100 -13.63 7.51 1.39
N PHE A 101 -14.61 7.38 0.49
CA PHE A 101 -15.90 8.09 0.49
C PHE A 101 -15.77 9.62 0.70
N SER A 102 -14.57 10.16 0.52
CA SER A 102 -14.28 11.58 0.39
C SER A 102 -14.22 11.91 -1.09
N SER A 103 -14.78 13.04 -1.50
CA SER A 103 -14.63 13.54 -2.86
C SER A 103 -13.25 14.12 -3.13
N GLU A 104 -12.47 14.39 -2.08
CA GLU A 104 -11.24 15.19 -2.15
C GLU A 104 -9.99 14.32 -2.15
N PHE A 105 -9.98 13.22 -1.39
CA PHE A 105 -8.77 12.46 -1.12
C PHE A 105 -8.99 10.96 -1.22
N PHE A 106 -7.94 10.22 -1.56
CA PHE A 106 -7.91 8.76 -1.49
C PHE A 106 -6.50 8.24 -1.24
N SER A 107 -6.39 6.94 -0.94
CA SER A 107 -5.10 6.29 -0.78
C SER A 107 -4.98 5.04 -1.66
N VAL A 108 -3.74 4.72 -2.01
CA VAL A 108 -3.33 3.39 -2.46
C VAL A 108 -2.46 2.80 -1.35
N ILE A 109 -2.76 1.60 -0.90
CA ILE A 109 -2.02 0.93 0.16
C ILE A 109 -1.43 -0.38 -0.32
N TRP A 110 -0.24 -0.72 0.17
CA TRP A 110 0.41 -2.01 -0.02
C TRP A 110 0.58 -2.70 1.32
N ARG A 111 -0.06 -3.85 1.50
CA ARG A 111 0.07 -4.69 2.68
C ARG A 111 1.10 -5.77 2.40
N THR A 112 2.14 -5.83 3.20
CA THR A 112 3.11 -6.91 3.21
C THR A 112 2.88 -7.81 4.41
N ASN A 113 2.69 -9.09 4.16
CA ASN A 113 2.70 -10.12 5.19
C ASN A 113 4.05 -10.85 5.18
N LEU A 114 4.57 -11.17 6.36
CA LEU A 114 5.68 -12.08 6.57
C LEU A 114 5.15 -13.30 7.33
N ASP A 115 5.33 -14.50 6.80
CA ASP A 115 4.83 -15.74 7.43
C ASP A 115 3.32 -15.64 7.77
N ASP A 116 2.54 -15.13 6.81
CA ASP A 116 1.09 -14.87 6.94
C ASP A 116 0.68 -13.87 8.05
N LYS A 117 1.65 -13.12 8.60
CA LYS A 117 1.41 -12.07 9.58
C LYS A 117 1.66 -10.69 8.98
N GLY A 118 0.77 -9.74 9.26
CA GLY A 118 0.95 -8.35 8.86
C GLY A 118 2.28 -7.79 9.38
N TRP A 119 3.16 -7.42 8.46
CA TRP A 119 4.51 -6.92 8.76
C TRP A 119 4.63 -5.44 8.47
N ARG A 120 4.07 -5.01 7.33
CA ARG A 120 4.21 -3.65 6.85
C ARG A 120 2.97 -3.22 6.07
N ILE A 121 2.52 -1.99 6.25
CA ILE A 121 1.64 -1.29 5.34
C ILE A 121 2.38 -0.07 4.85
N ASP A 122 2.44 0.11 3.53
CA ASP A 122 2.87 1.36 2.91
C ASP A 122 1.72 2.00 2.17
N SER A 123 1.79 3.31 1.99
CA SER A 123 0.69 4.05 1.41
C SER A 123 1.13 5.29 0.66
N LEU A 124 0.42 5.59 -0.41
CA LEU A 124 0.40 6.90 -1.06
C LEU A 124 -1.00 7.47 -0.92
N SER A 125 -1.11 8.72 -0.45
CA SER A 125 -2.38 9.42 -0.33
C SER A 125 -2.37 10.61 -1.28
N PHE A 126 -3.47 10.82 -2.00
CA PHE A 126 -3.56 11.80 -3.08
C PHE A 126 -4.76 12.71 -2.91
N ASN A 127 -4.63 13.95 -3.41
CA ASN A 127 -5.77 14.77 -3.80
C ASN A 127 -6.35 14.24 -5.13
N ILE A 128 -7.65 13.93 -5.15
CA ILE A 128 -8.31 13.34 -6.34
C ILE A 128 -8.37 14.34 -7.50
N GLU A 129 -8.51 15.64 -7.22
CA GLU A 129 -8.68 16.67 -8.26
C GLU A 129 -7.35 17.11 -8.85
N SER A 130 -6.30 17.27 -8.03
CA SER A 130 -5.00 17.75 -8.53
C SER A 130 -4.00 16.63 -8.85
N GLY A 131 -4.27 15.41 -8.38
CA GLY A 131 -3.36 14.27 -8.47
C GLY A 131 -2.06 14.44 -7.66
N ASP A 132 -1.99 15.44 -6.77
CA ASP A 132 -0.84 15.65 -5.89
C ASP A 132 -0.82 14.66 -4.74
N LEU A 133 0.38 14.27 -4.33
CA LEU A 133 0.61 13.51 -3.11
C LEU A 133 0.38 14.41 -1.89
N LEU A 134 -0.34 13.89 -0.90
CA LEU A 134 -0.55 14.57 0.37
C LEU A 134 0.68 14.40 1.26
N MET A 135 1.20 15.52 1.75
CA MET A 135 2.32 15.57 2.67
C MET A 135 1.82 15.57 4.13
N PRO A 136 2.30 14.67 5.00
CA PRO A 136 1.81 14.55 6.36
C PRO A 136 1.85 15.85 7.18
N ASP A 137 2.92 16.61 7.06
CA ASP A 137 3.18 17.85 7.80
C ASP A 137 2.41 19.06 7.25
N GLU A 138 2.23 19.13 5.94
CA GLU A 138 1.55 20.25 5.28
C GLU A 138 0.03 20.04 5.18
N ASP A 139 -0.41 18.82 4.85
CA ASP A 139 -1.79 18.52 4.45
C ASP A 139 -2.59 17.75 5.50
N VAL A 140 -1.94 16.86 6.27
CA VAL A 140 -2.64 15.92 7.14
C VAL A 140 -2.74 16.44 8.57
N PHE A 141 -1.59 16.68 9.21
CA PHE A 141 -1.59 17.04 10.62
C PHE A 141 -1.89 18.52 10.83
N ASN A 142 -2.72 18.81 11.83
CA ASN A 142 -2.86 20.15 12.36
C ASN A 142 -1.58 20.46 13.14
N ALA A 143 -0.75 21.34 12.59
CA ALA A 143 0.56 21.65 13.14
C ALA A 143 0.47 22.02 14.64
N LEU A 144 1.26 21.32 15.47
CA LEU A 144 1.78 21.78 16.76
C LEU A 144 0.81 21.77 17.96
N SER A 145 0.58 20.59 18.55
CA SER A 145 0.55 20.52 20.01
C SER A 145 1.51 19.43 20.50
N ASP A 146 2.35 19.74 21.49
CA ASP A 146 3.22 18.74 22.15
C ASP A 146 2.39 17.54 22.66
N ASN A 147 1.13 17.81 23.01
CA ASN A 147 0.15 16.80 23.41
C ASN A 147 -0.17 15.81 22.28
N MET A 148 -0.22 16.24 21.01
CA MET A 148 -0.48 15.33 19.88
C MET A 148 0.61 14.28 19.76
N LEU A 149 1.88 14.69 19.77
CA LEU A 149 2.98 13.75 19.61
C LEU A 149 3.05 12.77 20.79
N HIS A 150 2.75 13.25 22.01
CA HIS A 150 2.62 12.40 23.18
C HIS A 150 1.53 11.32 23.02
N GLU A 151 0.37 11.67 22.47
CA GLU A 151 -0.69 10.70 22.19
C GLU A 151 -0.33 9.75 21.03
N ILE A 152 0.31 10.24 19.96
CA ILE A 152 0.84 9.39 18.87
C ILE A 152 1.84 8.36 19.43
N VAL A 153 2.73 8.78 20.34
CA VAL A 153 3.66 7.87 21.03
C VAL A 153 2.91 6.78 21.80
N LYS A 154 1.80 7.10 22.48
CA LYS A 154 0.95 6.09 23.14
C LYS A 154 0.34 5.12 22.14
N LEU A 155 -0.19 5.64 21.04
CA LEU A 155 -0.78 4.83 19.95
C LEU A 155 0.26 3.89 19.32
N SER A 156 1.53 4.31 19.27
CA SER A 156 2.62 3.54 18.66
C SER A 156 2.97 2.23 19.37
N LYS A 157 2.50 2.01 20.61
CA LYS A 157 2.81 0.81 21.42
C LYS A 157 4.31 0.47 21.49
N GLY A 158 5.16 1.49 21.57
CA GLY A 158 6.63 1.33 21.69
C GLY A 158 7.41 1.42 20.38
N HIS A 159 6.73 1.57 19.24
CA HIS A 159 7.39 1.81 17.95
C HIS A 159 8.09 3.17 17.88
N LEU A 160 7.65 4.14 18.68
CA LEU A 160 8.28 5.45 18.80
C LEU A 160 8.96 5.62 20.16
N ALA A 161 10.07 6.37 20.16
CA ALA A 161 10.74 6.78 21.39
C ALA A 161 9.84 7.71 22.22
N LYS A 162 9.88 7.58 23.55
CA LYS A 162 9.01 8.35 24.46
C LYS A 162 9.19 9.86 24.36
N ASN A 163 10.38 10.31 23.98
CA ASN A 163 10.79 11.70 23.85
C ASN A 163 11.07 12.09 22.39
N ILE A 164 10.47 11.37 21.43
CA ILE A 164 10.57 11.74 20.01
C ILE A 164 10.05 13.18 19.83
N ASN A 165 10.72 13.96 18.98
CA ASN A 165 10.25 15.28 18.58
C ASN A 165 9.58 15.23 17.18
N TRP A 166 9.02 16.35 16.73
CA TRP A 166 8.29 16.40 15.47
C TRP A 166 9.14 16.02 14.25
N GLU A 167 10.34 16.59 14.13
CA GLU A 167 11.27 16.30 13.03
C GLU A 167 11.61 14.81 12.96
N GLN A 168 11.90 14.20 14.11
CA GLN A 168 12.17 12.76 14.20
C GLN A 168 10.95 11.92 13.86
N PHE A 169 9.74 12.39 14.17
CA PHE A 169 8.51 11.70 13.78
C PHE A 169 8.28 11.77 12.26
N ILE A 170 8.50 12.94 11.64
CA ILE A 170 8.43 13.07 10.18
C ILE A 170 9.49 12.19 9.49
N GLU A 171 10.71 12.13 10.03
CA GLU A 171 11.77 11.23 9.54
C GLU A 171 11.33 9.75 9.59
N LYS A 172 10.50 9.36 10.57
CA LYS A 172 9.91 8.01 10.62
C LYS A 172 8.94 7.75 9.48
N ILE A 173 8.23 8.76 9.01
CA ILE A 173 7.35 8.65 7.85
C ILE A 173 8.17 8.51 6.57
N GLU A 174 9.20 9.33 6.39
CA GLU A 174 10.12 9.26 5.23
C GLU A 174 10.82 7.89 5.15
N LYS A 175 11.24 7.35 6.30
CA LYS A 175 11.83 6.01 6.41
C LYS A 175 10.81 4.88 6.24
N ARG A 176 9.51 5.22 6.14
CA ARG A 176 8.39 4.29 6.06
C ARG A 176 8.27 3.37 7.28
N ASP A 177 8.79 3.80 8.43
CA ASP A 177 8.52 3.18 9.74
C ASP A 177 7.09 3.54 10.20
N VAL A 178 6.60 4.73 9.80
CA VAL A 178 5.23 5.21 10.02
C VAL A 178 4.59 5.51 8.68
N GLN A 179 3.31 5.19 8.50
CA GLN A 179 2.57 5.45 7.26
C GLN A 179 1.15 5.96 7.58
N LEU A 180 0.54 6.64 6.61
CA LEU A 180 -0.76 7.31 6.77
C LEU A 180 -1.62 7.04 5.55
N TYR A 181 -2.84 6.55 5.78
CA TYR A 181 -3.78 6.28 4.70
C TYR A 181 -5.20 6.64 5.10
N ILE A 182 -6.06 6.75 4.10
CA ILE A 182 -7.48 7.04 4.24
C ILE A 182 -8.26 5.79 3.84
N ALA A 183 -9.14 5.34 4.72
CA ALA A 183 -10.13 4.32 4.42
C ALA A 183 -11.41 4.63 5.17
N ASN A 184 -12.57 4.41 4.54
CA ASN A 184 -13.88 4.58 5.18
C ASN A 184 -14.07 5.97 5.85
N LYS A 185 -13.70 7.05 5.16
CA LYS A 185 -13.72 8.46 5.65
C LYS A 185 -12.81 8.76 6.85
N LYS A 186 -11.91 7.85 7.20
CA LYS A 186 -11.08 7.95 8.39
C LYS A 186 -9.62 7.91 7.99
N TRP A 187 -8.83 8.73 8.65
CA TRP A 187 -7.38 8.64 8.59
C TRP A 187 -6.92 7.52 9.51
N HIS A 188 -5.96 6.75 9.04
CA HIS A 188 -5.28 5.72 9.79
C HIS A 188 -3.80 6.07 9.87
N ILE A 189 -3.18 5.76 11.01
CA ILE A 189 -1.74 5.76 11.18
C ILE A 189 -1.28 4.33 11.40
N VAL A 190 -0.23 3.97 10.67
CA VAL A 190 0.40 2.66 10.76
C VAL A 190 1.79 2.84 11.34
N PHE A 191 2.14 1.99 12.30
CA PHE A 191 3.50 1.77 12.76
C PHE A 191 3.93 0.39 12.27
N ASN A 192 4.86 0.38 11.32
CA ASN A 192 5.37 -0.85 10.71
C ASN A 192 6.25 -1.62 11.70
N ALA A 193 6.32 -2.94 11.53
CA ALA A 193 7.15 -3.77 12.39
C ALA A 193 8.65 -3.35 12.27
N ILE A 194 9.29 -3.11 13.41
CA ILE A 194 10.69 -2.70 13.53
C ILE A 194 11.49 -3.72 14.33
N PRO A 195 12.84 -3.69 14.31
CA PRO A 195 13.63 -4.51 15.22
C PRO A 195 13.15 -4.32 16.67
N ASN A 196 12.84 -5.44 17.33
CA ASN A 196 12.29 -5.53 18.69
C ASN A 196 10.77 -5.32 18.84
N HIS A 197 10.05 -4.92 17.78
CA HIS A 197 8.59 -4.82 17.76
C HIS A 197 8.06 -5.44 16.46
N ASN A 198 7.77 -6.74 16.51
CA ASN A 198 7.43 -7.53 15.32
C ASN A 198 5.96 -7.40 14.91
N GLU A 199 5.15 -6.69 15.70
CA GLU A 199 3.72 -6.50 15.45
C GLU A 199 3.47 -5.18 14.74
N LEU A 200 2.79 -5.22 13.60
CA LEU A 200 2.23 -4.05 12.96
C LEU A 200 1.14 -3.43 13.84
N VAL A 201 1.14 -2.11 13.99
CA VAL A 201 0.05 -1.36 14.64
C VAL A 201 -0.65 -0.50 13.59
N ASP A 202 -1.92 -0.77 13.32
CA ASP A 202 -2.79 0.02 12.44
C ASP A 202 -3.95 0.55 13.28
N VAL A 203 -4.04 1.88 13.42
CA VAL A 203 -5.05 2.53 14.26
C VAL A 203 -5.65 3.75 13.55
N GLU A 204 -6.94 3.95 13.78
CA GLU A 204 -7.63 5.17 13.37
C GLU A 204 -7.02 6.39 14.08
N LEU A 205 -6.70 7.43 13.31
CA LEU A 205 -6.26 8.71 13.83
C LEU A 205 -7.46 9.50 14.35
N PRO A 206 -7.41 9.98 15.61
CA PRO A 206 -8.41 10.92 16.10
C PRO A 206 -8.49 12.18 15.25
N ASN A 207 -9.72 12.62 14.94
CA ASN A 207 -9.95 13.78 14.08
C ASN A 207 -9.22 15.04 14.54
N TYR A 208 -9.07 15.27 15.85
CA TYR A 208 -8.41 16.46 16.39
C TYR A 208 -6.91 16.55 16.09
N PHE A 209 -6.30 15.49 15.52
CA PHE A 209 -4.95 15.56 14.95
C PHE A 209 -4.91 16.11 13.53
N LEU A 210 -6.06 16.15 12.84
CA LEU A 210 -6.13 16.41 11.41
C LEU A 210 -6.44 17.88 11.12
N LYS A 211 -5.76 18.43 10.12
CA LYS A 211 -5.98 19.80 9.62
C LYS A 211 -7.42 19.95 9.11
N GLY A 212 -8.03 21.11 9.34
CA GLY A 212 -9.37 21.42 8.82
C GLY A 212 -10.54 20.69 9.51
N THR A 213 -10.30 19.91 10.56
CA THR A 213 -11.36 19.29 11.37
C THR A 213 -11.86 20.18 12.50
N ASP A 214 -11.40 21.43 12.58
CA ASP A 214 -11.89 22.40 13.54
C ASP A 214 -13.41 22.53 13.40
N VAL A 215 -14.04 21.92 14.40
CA VAL A 215 -15.46 21.76 14.57
C VAL A 215 -16.09 23.14 14.39
N LYS A 216 -16.88 23.32 13.33
CA LYS A 216 -18.01 24.25 13.36
C LYS A 216 -18.95 23.78 14.48
N ARG A 217 -18.59 24.09 15.72
CA ARG A 217 -19.45 24.07 16.90
C ARG A 217 -20.22 25.39 16.84
N THR A 218 -21.06 25.51 15.82
CA THR A 218 -22.12 26.51 15.84
C THR A 218 -23.20 25.98 16.78
N ARG A 219 -23.42 26.77 17.84
CA ARG A 219 -24.48 26.64 18.84
C ARG A 219 -25.86 26.50 18.22
#